data_AF-A0A067KL31-F1
#
_entry.id   AF-A0A067KL31-F1
#
_cell.length_a   1.000
_cell.length_b   1.000
_cell.length_c   1.000
_cell.angle_alpha   90.00
_cell.angle_beta   90.00
_cell.angle_gamma   90.00
#
_symmetry.space_group_name_H-M   'P 1'
#
loop_
_entity.id
_entity.type
_entity.pdbx_description
1 polymer ?
#
loop_
_entity_poly.entity_id
_entity_poly.type
_entity_poly.pdbx_seq_one_letter_code
_entity_poly.pdbx_strand_id
1 'polypeptide(L)'
;MGLQFHPERMRHPDTDQFDYPGCPKAYQEFVKAVIAYQKKLNSTTNSLPKTLKLNQEMEKKRKVILRSFSLARDMYTAGKEISPSKASELKAGAEFLESNTALSLQQEIRLKQMGATVRNAGSYLEKLKLNEGRERLARNLMGKMAVEQLSDLLSFYRMMGQICSEVLERKLNGIVNDIEAS
;
A
#
# COMPACT_ATOMS: atom_id res chain seq x y z
N MET A 1 22.69 26.30 15.53
CA MET A 1 22.13 27.64 15.83
C MET A 1 20.63 27.58 15.63
N GLY A 2 19.84 27.99 16.61
CA GLY A 2 18.39 28.10 16.48
C GLY A 2 17.93 29.37 17.20
N LEU A 3 17.12 30.19 16.52
CA LEU A 3 16.53 31.37 17.12
C LEU A 3 15.13 30.98 17.64
N GLN A 4 14.77 31.40 18.85
CA GLN A 4 13.44 31.14 19.43
C GLN A 4 12.33 31.91 18.71
N PHE A 5 12.71 32.88 17.89
CA PHE A 5 11.84 33.73 17.09
C PHE A 5 12.18 33.57 15.61
N HIS A 6 11.22 33.92 14.76
CA HIS A 6 11.39 33.88 13.31
C HIS A 6 12.17 35.11 12.84
N PRO A 7 13.37 34.94 12.22
CA PRO A 7 14.20 36.04 11.75
C PRO A 7 13.49 36.95 10.74
N GLU A 8 12.53 36.39 10.00
CA GLU A 8 11.72 37.09 9.00
C GLU A 8 10.94 38.27 9.60
N ARG A 9 10.52 38.15 10.87
CA ARG A 9 9.77 39.22 11.57
C ARG A 9 10.64 40.37 12.05
N MET A 10 11.95 40.16 12.06
CA MET A 10 12.95 41.14 12.50
C MET A 10 13.60 41.84 11.30
N ARG A 11 13.14 41.56 10.07
CA ARG A 11 13.64 42.20 8.84
C ARG A 11 12.84 43.46 8.58
N HIS A 12 13.53 44.54 8.27
CA HIS A 12 12.87 45.78 7.85
C HIS A 12 12.20 45.59 6.48
N PRO A 13 11.00 46.17 6.24
CA PRO A 13 10.27 45.96 4.99
C PRO A 13 11.05 46.36 3.73
N ASP A 14 11.84 47.44 3.83
CA ASP A 14 12.49 48.08 2.69
C ASP A 14 14.02 47.88 2.69
N THR A 15 14.57 47.18 3.68
CA THR A 15 16.02 46.96 3.78
C THR A 15 16.36 45.52 4.16
N ASP A 16 17.55 45.07 3.76
CA ASP A 16 18.10 43.78 4.18
C ASP A 16 18.71 43.81 5.59
N GLN A 17 18.37 44.82 6.39
CA GLN A 17 18.82 44.95 7.77
C GLN A 17 17.84 44.27 8.72
N PHE A 18 18.41 43.59 9.71
CA PHE A 18 17.67 42.91 10.75
C PHE A 18 17.85 43.60 12.09
N ASP A 19 16.78 43.71 12.86
CA ASP A 19 16.78 44.29 14.21
C ASP A 19 17.70 43.54 15.18
N TYR A 20 17.88 42.23 14.97
CA TYR A 20 18.71 41.39 15.81
C TYR A 20 19.97 40.92 15.05
N PRO A 21 21.19 41.16 15.58
CA PRO A 21 22.45 40.86 14.88
C PRO A 21 22.69 39.36 14.65
N GLY A 22 21.94 38.48 15.31
CA GLY A 22 21.99 37.03 15.09
C GLY A 22 21.15 36.53 13.90
N CYS A 23 20.25 37.35 13.35
CA CYS A 23 19.38 36.96 12.24
C CYS A 23 20.15 36.63 10.95
N PRO A 24 21.12 37.46 10.49
CA PRO A 24 21.90 37.12 9.30
C PRO A 24 22.68 35.80 9.46
N LYS A 25 23.20 35.54 10.67
CA LYS A 25 23.96 34.32 10.96
C LYS A 25 23.12 33.06 10.83
N ALA A 26 21.84 33.11 11.19
CA ALA A 26 20.94 31.96 11.05
C ALA A 26 20.77 31.54 9.58
N TYR A 27 20.57 32.51 8.67
CA TYR A 27 20.48 32.23 7.24
C TYR A 27 21.81 31.76 6.64
N GLN A 28 22.94 32.36 7.06
CA GLN A 28 24.25 31.92 6.61
C GLN A 28 24.53 30.45 6.99
N GLU A 29 24.20 30.06 8.22
CA GLU A 29 24.35 28.66 8.66
C GLU A 29 23.39 27.71 7.93
N PHE A 30 22.17 28.15 7.64
CA PHE A 30 21.23 27.39 6.81
C PHE A 30 21.78 27.15 5.40
N VAL A 31 22.28 28.20 4.73
CA VAL A 31 22.88 28.10 3.39
C VAL A 31 24.11 27.18 3.42
N LYS A 32 24.97 27.30 4.43
CA LYS A 32 26.11 26.38 4.61
C LYS A 32 25.66 24.93 4.75
N ALA A 33 24.61 24.69 5.55
CA ALA A 33 24.05 23.35 5.73
C ALA A 33 23.45 22.79 4.43
N VAL A 34 22.75 23.61 3.65
CA VAL A 34 22.20 23.23 2.33
C VAL A 34 23.33 22.87 1.35
N ILE A 35 24.37 23.71 1.26
CA ILE A 35 25.53 23.46 0.41
C ILE A 35 26.26 22.18 0.86
N ALA A 36 26.46 21.99 2.16
CA ALA A 36 27.09 20.79 2.71
C ALA A 36 26.26 19.53 2.41
N TYR A 37 24.94 19.61 2.53
CA TYR A 37 24.03 18.51 2.19
C TYR A 37 24.06 18.19 0.70
N GLN A 38 24.02 19.20 -0.17
CA GLN A 38 24.14 19.02 -1.62
C GLN A 38 25.49 18.39 -1.98
N LYS A 39 26.59 18.86 -1.40
CA LYS A 39 27.93 18.25 -1.56
C LYS A 39 27.94 16.80 -1.08
N LYS A 40 27.30 16.51 0.05
CA LYS A 40 27.15 15.15 0.57
C LYS A 40 26.38 14.26 -0.39
N LEU A 41 25.25 14.73 -0.93
CA LEU A 41 24.48 14.00 -1.95
C LEU A 41 25.32 13.74 -3.20
N ASN A 42 26.00 14.76 -3.73
CA ASN A 42 26.84 14.64 -4.92
C ASN A 42 28.04 13.69 -4.69
N SER A 43 28.61 13.69 -3.48
CA SER A 43 29.65 12.74 -3.09
C SER A 43 29.09 11.32 -2.92
N THR A 44 27.86 11.18 -2.41
CA THR A 44 27.18 9.89 -2.20
C THR A 44 26.70 9.29 -3.53
N THR A 45 26.29 10.10 -4.51
CA THR A 45 26.01 9.63 -5.88
C THR A 45 27.26 9.14 -6.61
N ASN A 46 28.45 9.64 -6.22
CA ASN A 46 29.74 9.16 -6.73
C ASN A 46 30.35 8.04 -5.88
N SER A 47 29.93 7.86 -4.62
CA SER A 47 30.51 6.91 -3.66
C SER A 47 29.60 5.74 -3.27
N LEU A 48 28.34 5.70 -3.72
CA LEU A 48 27.60 4.44 -3.77
C LEU A 48 28.42 3.53 -4.68
N PRO A 49 28.90 2.37 -4.19
CA PRO A 49 29.47 1.38 -5.10
C PRO A 49 28.35 1.07 -6.08
N LYS A 50 28.49 1.51 -7.33
CA LYS A 50 27.56 1.26 -8.44
C LYS A 50 27.30 -0.23 -8.64
N THR A 51 28.09 -1.06 -7.99
CA THR A 51 28.00 -2.50 -7.90
C THR A 51 28.28 -2.92 -6.45
N LEU A 52 27.25 -3.03 -5.62
CA LEU A 52 27.24 -4.14 -4.66
C LEU A 52 27.51 -5.38 -5.50
N LYS A 53 28.58 -6.14 -5.20
CA LYS A 53 28.85 -7.43 -5.85
C LYS A 53 27.78 -8.42 -5.38
N LEU A 54 26.57 -8.24 -5.88
CA LEU A 54 25.49 -9.18 -5.73
C LEU A 54 25.86 -10.40 -6.57
N ASN A 55 25.62 -11.59 -6.02
CA ASN A 55 25.72 -12.81 -6.80
C ASN A 55 24.78 -12.71 -8.03
N GLN A 56 25.04 -13.53 -9.06
CA GLN A 56 24.27 -13.44 -10.31
C GLN A 56 22.75 -13.59 -10.10
N GLU A 57 22.34 -14.36 -9.09
CA GLU A 57 20.92 -14.54 -8.73
C GLU A 57 20.30 -13.29 -8.12
N MET A 58 20.98 -12.63 -7.18
CA MET A 58 20.47 -11.43 -6.54
C MET A 58 20.48 -10.24 -7.48
N GLU A 59 21.41 -10.19 -8.44
CA GLU A 59 21.38 -9.16 -9.48
C GLU A 59 20.21 -9.38 -10.45
N LYS A 60 19.85 -10.64 -10.76
CA LYS A 60 18.61 -10.96 -11.49
C LYS A 60 17.39 -10.48 -10.70
N LYS A 61 17.29 -10.80 -9.41
CA LYS A 61 16.18 -10.35 -8.54
C LYS A 61 16.08 -8.82 -8.48
N ARG A 62 17.20 -8.13 -8.29
CA ARG A 62 17.29 -6.66 -8.29
C ARG A 62 16.77 -6.06 -9.60
N LYS A 63 17.15 -6.62 -10.76
CA LYS A 63 16.69 -6.17 -12.07
C LYS A 63 15.18 -6.34 -12.24
N VAL A 64 14.62 -7.45 -11.76
CA VAL A 64 13.16 -7.67 -11.80
C VAL A 64 12.45 -6.58 -10.99
N ILE A 65 12.90 -6.33 -9.76
CA ILE A 65 12.32 -5.28 -8.89
C ILE A 65 12.38 -3.90 -9.55
N LEU A 66 13.54 -3.51 -10.09
CA LEU A 66 13.70 -2.22 -10.77
C LEU A 66 12.78 -2.07 -11.98
N ARG A 67 12.58 -3.15 -12.75
CA ARG A 67 11.65 -3.19 -13.88
C ARG A 67 10.22 -2.99 -13.41
N SER A 68 9.79 -3.70 -12.37
CA SER A 68 8.44 -3.59 -11.81
C SER A 68 8.14 -2.17 -11.30
N PHE A 69 9.06 -1.55 -10.56
CA PHE A 69 8.87 -0.16 -10.08
C PHE A 69 8.86 0.86 -11.21
N SER A 70 9.72 0.70 -12.22
CA SER A 70 9.73 1.59 -13.39
C SER A 70 8.41 1.50 -14.14
N LEU A 71 7.92 0.28 -14.36
CA LEU A 71 6.63 0.02 -14.99
C LEU A 71 5.47 0.64 -14.18
N ALA A 72 5.45 0.46 -12.87
CA ALA A 72 4.43 1.04 -11.99
C ALA A 72 4.44 2.58 -12.02
N ARG A 73 5.63 3.20 -12.03
CA ARG A 73 5.79 4.65 -12.17
C ARG A 73 5.19 5.13 -13.49
N ASP A 74 5.56 4.48 -14.59
CA ASP A 74 5.11 4.86 -15.92
C ASP A 74 3.58 4.70 -16.06
N MET A 75 2.98 3.70 -15.39
CA MET A 75 1.52 3.56 -15.28
C MET A 75 0.88 4.71 -14.50
N TYR A 76 1.46 5.06 -13.35
CA TYR A 76 0.93 6.13 -12.49
C TYR A 76 0.98 7.50 -13.19
N THR A 77 2.07 7.79 -13.91
CA THR A 77 2.22 9.04 -14.66
C THR A 77 1.37 9.07 -15.94
N ALA A 78 1.20 7.93 -16.62
CA ALA A 78 0.42 7.85 -17.85
C ALA A 78 -1.11 7.75 -17.63
N GLY A 79 -1.57 7.51 -16.39
CA GLY A 79 -3.00 7.44 -16.05
C GLY A 79 -3.79 6.34 -16.77
N LYS A 80 -3.10 5.29 -17.24
CA LYS A 80 -3.69 4.25 -18.11
C LYS A 80 -4.09 3.01 -17.30
N GLU A 81 -5.29 2.48 -17.53
CA GLU A 81 -5.74 1.22 -16.93
C GLU A 81 -4.86 0.02 -17.33
N ILE A 82 -4.75 -0.94 -16.41
CA ILE A 82 -3.83 -2.07 -16.50
C ILE A 82 -4.26 -3.01 -17.64
N SER A 83 -3.42 -3.15 -18.67
CA SER A 83 -3.54 -4.26 -19.62
C SER A 83 -3.14 -5.57 -18.92
N PRO A 84 -3.93 -6.66 -18.99
CA PRO A 84 -3.68 -7.92 -18.27
C PRO A 84 -2.29 -8.51 -18.49
N SER A 85 -1.73 -8.33 -19.70
CA SER A 85 -0.40 -8.82 -20.09
C SER A 85 0.77 -8.17 -19.32
N LYS A 86 0.58 -6.98 -18.75
CA LYS A 86 1.62 -6.25 -17.98
C LYS A 86 1.49 -6.43 -16.47
N ALA A 87 0.38 -7.01 -16.01
CA ALA A 87 0.11 -7.23 -14.59
C ALA A 87 1.01 -8.35 -14.00
N SER A 88 1.35 -9.35 -14.81
CA SER A 88 2.26 -10.44 -14.44
C SER A 88 3.69 -9.95 -14.15
N GLU A 89 4.14 -8.86 -14.79
CA GLU A 89 5.46 -8.25 -14.58
C GLU A 89 5.59 -7.45 -13.28
N LEU A 90 4.46 -7.12 -12.64
CA LEU A 90 4.42 -6.38 -11.36
C LEU A 90 4.46 -7.29 -10.13
N LYS A 91 4.52 -8.62 -10.32
CA LYS A 91 4.42 -9.58 -9.22
C LYS A 91 5.63 -9.61 -8.26
N ALA A 92 6.80 -9.18 -8.70
CA ALA A 92 8.01 -9.24 -7.87
C ALA A 92 7.94 -8.23 -6.71
N GLY A 93 7.82 -8.73 -5.48
CA GLY A 93 7.64 -7.91 -4.27
C GLY A 93 6.20 -7.53 -3.96
N ALA A 94 5.23 -7.95 -4.78
CA ALA A 94 3.79 -7.83 -4.50
C ALA A 94 3.26 -8.98 -3.62
N GLU A 95 4.12 -9.87 -3.14
CA GLU A 95 3.80 -10.97 -2.21
C GLU A 95 3.20 -10.44 -0.90
N PHE A 96 3.60 -9.25 -0.45
CA PHE A 96 2.98 -8.56 0.68
C PHE A 96 1.52 -8.10 0.40
N LEU A 97 1.17 -7.92 -0.88
CA LEU A 97 -0.14 -7.51 -1.35
C LEU A 97 -1.03 -8.69 -1.75
N GLU A 98 -0.51 -9.93 -1.74
CA GLU A 98 -1.37 -11.11 -1.87
C GLU A 98 -2.44 -11.01 -0.78
N SER A 99 -3.69 -11.00 -1.23
CA SER A 99 -4.87 -10.69 -0.45
C SER A 99 -4.80 -11.38 0.91
N ASN A 100 -4.81 -10.56 1.97
CA ASN A 100 -4.89 -10.98 3.37
C ASN A 100 -5.84 -12.18 3.50
N THR A 101 -5.29 -13.38 3.59
CA THR A 101 -5.95 -14.47 4.31
C THR A 101 -6.34 -13.87 5.64
N ALA A 102 -7.62 -13.96 6.00
CA ALA A 102 -8.11 -13.44 7.28
C ALA A 102 -7.13 -13.83 8.38
N LEU A 103 -6.60 -12.83 9.10
CA LEU A 103 -5.55 -13.03 10.11
C LEU A 103 -5.96 -14.18 11.03
N SER A 104 -5.04 -15.09 11.32
CA SER A 104 -5.34 -16.14 12.30
C SER A 104 -5.59 -15.49 13.66
N LEU A 105 -6.42 -16.12 14.50
CA LEU A 105 -6.75 -15.62 15.84
C LEU A 105 -5.48 -15.30 16.67
N GLN A 106 -4.43 -16.10 16.47
CA GLN A 106 -3.16 -15.96 17.17
C GLN A 106 -2.34 -14.76 16.68
N GLN A 107 -2.42 -14.41 15.39
CA GLN A 107 -1.80 -13.22 14.82
C GLN A 107 -2.50 -11.95 15.30
N GLU A 108 -3.84 -11.98 15.42
CA GLU A 108 -4.62 -10.85 15.95
C GLU A 108 -4.28 -10.55 17.41
N ILE A 109 -4.21 -11.59 18.26
CA ILE A 109 -3.84 -11.45 19.68
C ILE A 109 -2.46 -10.81 19.82
N ARG A 110 -1.49 -11.26 19.02
CA ARG A 110 -0.13 -10.72 19.06
C ARG A 110 -0.06 -9.27 18.59
N LEU A 111 -0.82 -8.90 17.55
CA LEU A 111 -0.90 -7.51 17.07
C LEU A 111 -1.52 -6.58 18.11
N LYS A 112 -2.57 -7.04 18.82
CA LYS A 112 -3.16 -6.31 19.95
C LYS A 112 -2.16 -6.11 21.09
N GLN A 113 -1.40 -7.16 21.45
CA GLN A 113 -0.36 -7.08 22.50
C GLN A 113 0.78 -6.13 22.14
N MET A 114 1.12 -6.02 20.85
CA MET A 114 2.18 -5.14 20.35
C MET A 114 1.70 -3.68 20.13
N GLY A 115 0.44 -3.37 20.44
CA GLY A 115 -0.12 -2.03 20.27
C GLY A 115 -0.29 -1.62 18.80
N ALA A 116 -0.37 -2.59 17.89
CA ALA A 116 -0.56 -2.30 16.47
C ALA A 116 -1.95 -1.67 16.26
N THR A 117 -1.97 -0.38 15.92
CA THR A 117 -3.20 0.31 15.52
C THR A 117 -3.40 0.13 14.01
N VAL A 118 -4.47 -0.54 13.61
CA VAL A 118 -4.82 -0.65 12.19
C VAL A 118 -5.23 0.75 11.72
N ARG A 119 -4.57 1.29 10.70
CA ARG A 119 -5.03 2.52 10.04
C ARG A 119 -6.46 2.26 9.54
N ASN A 120 -7.42 3.08 9.96
CA ASN A 120 -8.86 2.87 9.74
C ASN A 120 -9.49 1.73 10.57
N ALA A 121 -8.95 1.42 11.77
CA ALA A 121 -9.51 0.44 12.70
C ALA A 121 -11.00 0.67 13.03
N GLY A 122 -11.43 1.93 13.07
CA GLY A 122 -12.83 2.30 13.32
C GLY A 122 -13.79 1.71 12.28
N SER A 123 -13.48 1.88 10.99
CA SER A 123 -14.31 1.34 9.90
C SER A 123 -14.31 -0.19 9.88
N TYR A 124 -13.17 -0.83 10.19
CA TYR A 124 -13.11 -2.29 10.30
C TYR A 124 -13.95 -2.81 11.47
N LEU A 125 -13.82 -2.18 12.65
CA LEU A 125 -14.56 -2.57 13.85
C LEU A 125 -16.07 -2.31 13.71
N GLU A 126 -16.45 -1.23 13.04
CA GLU A 126 -17.83 -0.91 12.69
C GLU A 126 -18.42 -1.97 11.74
N LYS A 127 -17.68 -2.36 10.69
CA LYS A 127 -18.09 -3.44 9.78
C LYS A 127 -18.24 -4.78 10.52
N LEU A 128 -17.34 -5.09 11.45
CA LEU A 128 -17.44 -6.30 12.27
C LEU A 128 -18.71 -6.30 13.12
N LYS A 129 -18.99 -5.20 13.83
CA LYS A 129 -20.21 -5.06 14.65
C LYS A 129 -21.49 -5.15 13.81
N LEU A 130 -21.51 -4.53 12.63
CA LEU A 130 -22.63 -4.61 11.70
C LEU A 130 -22.85 -6.04 11.20
N ASN A 131 -21.76 -6.77 10.91
CA ASN A 131 -21.85 -8.18 10.50
C ASN A 131 -22.36 -9.08 11.64
N GLU A 132 -21.87 -8.89 12.87
CA GLU A 132 -22.34 -9.63 14.05
C GLU A 132 -23.85 -9.42 14.27
N GLY A 133 -24.32 -8.18 14.14
CA GLY A 133 -25.74 -7.84 14.19
C GLY A 133 -26.56 -8.52 13.09
N ARG A 134 -26.08 -8.48 11.85
CA ARG A 134 -26.72 -9.15 10.70
C ARG A 134 -26.80 -10.67 10.88
N GLU A 135 -25.71 -11.26 11.36
CA GLU A 135 -25.63 -12.70 11.59
C GLU A 135 -26.59 -13.16 12.70
N ARG A 136 -26.67 -12.40 13.79
CA ARG A 136 -27.63 -12.67 14.88
C ARG A 136 -29.08 -12.61 14.38
N LEU A 137 -29.41 -11.62 13.55
CA LEU A 137 -30.73 -11.50 12.93
C LEU A 137 -31.03 -12.67 11.99
N ALA A 138 -30.06 -13.06 11.15
CA ALA A 138 -30.20 -14.20 10.24
C ALA A 138 -30.41 -15.51 11.02
N ARG A 139 -29.63 -15.76 12.08
CA ARG A 139 -29.80 -16.94 12.95
C ARG A 139 -31.18 -16.98 13.61
N ASN A 140 -31.65 -15.84 14.12
CA ASN A 140 -32.99 -15.75 14.73
C ASN A 140 -34.11 -15.97 13.70
N LEU A 141 -33.92 -15.52 12.46
CA LEU A 141 -34.88 -15.74 11.38
C LEU A 141 -34.89 -17.21 10.95
N MET A 142 -33.73 -17.79 10.70
CA MET A 142 -33.57 -19.20 10.34
C MET A 142 -34.11 -20.13 11.45
N GLY A 143 -33.93 -19.78 12.72
CA GLY A 143 -34.48 -20.55 13.84
C GLY A 143 -36.01 -20.54 13.94
N LYS A 144 -36.69 -19.62 13.25
CA LYS A 144 -38.16 -19.54 13.17
C LYS A 144 -38.74 -20.20 11.92
N MET A 145 -37.89 -20.59 10.96
CA MET A 145 -38.32 -21.21 9.70
C MET A 145 -38.61 -22.70 9.92
N ALA A 146 -39.54 -23.24 9.13
CA ALA A 146 -39.79 -24.67 9.09
C ALA A 146 -38.62 -25.41 8.41
N VAL A 147 -38.49 -26.71 8.67
CA VAL A 147 -37.37 -27.52 8.19
C VAL A 147 -37.31 -27.56 6.65
N GLU A 148 -38.48 -27.56 6.01
CA GLU A 148 -38.65 -27.52 4.55
C GLU A 148 -38.13 -26.21 3.99
N GLN A 149 -38.48 -25.09 4.61
CA GLN A 149 -38.03 -23.75 4.20
C GLN A 149 -36.51 -23.59 4.39
N LEU A 150 -35.94 -24.19 5.43
CA LEU A 150 -34.49 -24.22 5.63
C LEU A 150 -33.78 -25.09 4.59
N SER A 151 -34.37 -26.22 4.21
CA SER A 151 -33.86 -27.09 3.15
C SER A 151 -33.87 -26.38 1.79
N ASP A 152 -34.96 -25.68 1.48
CA ASP A 152 -35.08 -24.88 0.26
C ASP A 152 -34.04 -23.76 0.23
N LEU A 153 -33.88 -23.02 1.34
CA LEU A 153 -32.87 -21.98 1.48
C LEU A 153 -31.45 -22.52 1.28
N LEU A 154 -31.13 -23.68 1.87
CA LEU A 154 -29.84 -24.34 1.71
C LEU A 154 -29.59 -24.76 0.24
N SER A 155 -30.61 -25.31 -0.41
CA SER A 155 -30.52 -25.72 -1.82
C SER A 155 -30.27 -24.53 -2.73
N PHE A 156 -30.93 -23.40 -2.47
CA PHE A 156 -30.74 -22.14 -3.19
C PHE A 156 -29.31 -21.61 -3.05
N TYR A 157 -28.75 -21.57 -1.83
CA TYR A 157 -27.36 -21.14 -1.64
C TYR A 157 -26.34 -22.06 -2.31
N ARG A 158 -26.59 -23.37 -2.31
CA ARG A 158 -25.74 -24.34 -3.05
C ARG A 158 -25.78 -24.10 -4.55
N MET A 159 -26.97 -23.89 -5.12
CA MET A 159 -27.14 -23.61 -6.54
C MET A 159 -26.45 -22.30 -6.94
N MET A 160 -26.60 -21.24 -6.13
CA MET A 160 -25.86 -19.99 -6.34
C MET A 160 -24.35 -20.22 -6.32
N GLY A 161 -23.85 -21.00 -5.36
CA GLY A 161 -22.43 -21.36 -5.28
C GLY A 161 -21.94 -22.07 -6.55
N GLN A 162 -22.70 -23.03 -7.05
CA GLN A 162 -22.40 -23.75 -8.29
C GLN A 162 -22.36 -22.81 -9.51
N ILE A 163 -23.39 -21.97 -9.68
CA ILE A 163 -23.45 -21.01 -10.79
C ILE A 163 -22.27 -20.03 -10.74
N CYS A 164 -21.95 -19.50 -9.55
CA CYS A 164 -20.81 -18.60 -9.40
C CYS A 164 -19.49 -19.29 -9.76
N SER A 165 -19.27 -20.52 -9.28
CA SER A 165 -18.08 -21.30 -9.62
C SER A 165 -17.98 -21.55 -11.12
N GLU A 166 -19.06 -21.98 -11.76
CA GLU A 166 -19.09 -22.20 -13.21
C GLU A 166 -18.78 -20.93 -14.00
N VAL A 167 -19.34 -19.79 -13.59
CA VAL A 167 -19.06 -18.49 -14.25
C VAL A 167 -17.61 -18.10 -14.09
N LEU A 168 -17.02 -18.31 -12.90
CA LEU A 168 -15.60 -18.04 -12.65
C LEU A 168 -14.70 -18.96 -13.46
N GLU A 169 -15.00 -20.26 -13.53
CA GLU A 169 -14.27 -21.23 -14.33
C GLU A 169 -14.36 -20.91 -15.83
N ARG A 170 -15.54 -20.53 -16.34
CA ARG A 170 -15.69 -20.10 -17.74
C ARG A 170 -14.87 -18.84 -18.04
N LYS A 171 -14.85 -17.87 -17.12
CA LYS A 171 -13.98 -16.69 -17.27
C LYS A 171 -12.50 -17.07 -17.28
N LEU A 172 -12.09 -17.98 -16.40
CA LEU A 172 -10.71 -18.45 -16.32
C LEU A 172 -10.29 -19.17 -17.62
N ASN A 173 -11.13 -20.08 -18.12
CA ASN A 173 -10.86 -20.86 -19.33
C ASN A 173 -10.97 -20.02 -20.61
N GLY A 174 -11.87 -19.02 -20.66
CA GLY A 174 -11.92 -18.06 -21.77
C GLY A 174 -10.65 -17.23 -21.86
N ILE A 175 -10.07 -16.83 -20.72
CA ILE A 175 -8.78 -16.12 -20.69
C ILE A 175 -7.63 -17.02 -21.16
N VAL A 176 -7.66 -18.33 -20.86
CA VAL A 176 -6.63 -19.28 -21.31
C VAL A 176 -6.67 -19.47 -22.84
N ASN A 177 -7.86 -19.60 -23.42
CA ASN A 177 -8.02 -19.82 -24.86
C ASN A 177 -7.66 -18.58 -25.70
N ASP A 178 -7.91 -17.36 -25.20
CA ASP A 178 -7.50 -16.12 -25.87
C ASP A 178 -5.98 -15.88 -25.84
N ILE A 179 -5.27 -16.48 -24.88
CA ILE A 179 -3.79 -16.42 -24.79
C ILE A 179 -3.12 -17.43 -25.74
N GLU A 180 -3.76 -18.56 -26.04
CA GLU A 180 -3.22 -19.56 -26.97
C GLU A 180 -3.42 -19.21 -28.46
N ALA A 181 -4.33 -18.27 -28.77
CA ALA A 181 -4.63 -17.84 -30.13
C ALA A 181 -3.90 -16.55 -30.58
N SER A 182 -3.01 -15.99 -29.76
CA SER A 182 -2.18 -14.79 -30.06
C SER A 182 -0.69 -15.09 -29.97
#